data_AF-D7KMU6-F1
#
_entry.id   AF-D7KMU6-F1
#
_cell.length_a   1.000
_cell.length_b   1.000
_cell.length_c   1.000
_cell.angle_alpha   90.00
_cell.angle_beta   90.00
_cell.angle_gamma   90.00
#
_symmetry.space_group_name_H-M   'P 1'
#
loop_
_entity.id
_entity.type
_entity.pdbx_description
1 polymer ?
#
loop_
_entity_poly.entity_id
_entity_poly.type
_entity_poly.pdbx_seq_one_letter_code
_entity_poly.pdbx_strand_id
1 'polypeptide(L)'
;LFAGVVDGRITWANDFAASLSTLQALEDIVGNDKLVVSTSCSLLHTAVDLINETKLDDEIKSWLAFAAQKVVEVIALAKALAGQKDEALFSANAATLASRRFSPKSHQQGCSEGRCCFEGI
;
A
#
# COMPACT_ATOMS: atom_id res chain seq x y z
N LEU A 1 -10.14 -3.03 -18.88
CA LEU A 1 -8.82 -3.27 -18.29
C LEU A 1 -8.96 -3.32 -16.78
N PHE A 2 -8.62 -4.44 -16.16
CA PHE A 2 -8.52 -4.53 -14.70
C PHE A 2 -7.08 -4.21 -14.31
N ALA A 3 -6.87 -3.08 -13.64
CA ALA A 3 -5.55 -2.62 -13.23
C ALA A 3 -5.26 -3.09 -11.80
N GLY A 4 -4.45 -4.15 -11.69
CA GLY A 4 -4.06 -4.76 -10.42
C GLY A 4 -3.00 -3.96 -9.65
N VAL A 5 -3.33 -2.75 -9.21
CA VAL A 5 -2.39 -1.80 -8.56
C VAL A 5 -2.26 -2.02 -7.05
N VAL A 6 -3.23 -2.67 -6.41
CA VAL A 6 -3.17 -3.00 -4.98
C VAL A 6 -2.56 -4.38 -4.81
N ASP A 7 -1.44 -4.50 -4.11
CA ASP A 7 -0.73 -5.78 -4.00
C ASP A 7 -1.47 -6.77 -3.09
N GLY A 8 -1.86 -7.93 -3.60
CA GLY A 8 -2.48 -9.00 -2.82
C GLY A 8 -1.52 -10.02 -2.18
N ARG A 9 -0.19 -9.91 -2.42
CA ARG A 9 0.81 -10.87 -1.93
C ARG A 9 1.52 -10.41 -0.66
N ILE A 10 1.70 -9.10 -0.50
CA ILE A 10 2.47 -8.51 0.60
C ILE A 10 1.57 -7.69 1.52
N THR A 11 1.98 -7.55 2.78
CA THR A 11 1.19 -6.93 3.85
C THR A 11 1.37 -5.42 3.97
N TRP A 12 2.10 -4.77 3.07
CA TRP A 12 2.31 -3.33 3.12
C TRP A 12 1.10 -2.54 2.62
N ALA A 13 0.86 -1.38 3.23
CA ALA A 13 -0.09 -0.39 2.74
C ALA A 13 0.33 0.12 1.34
N ASN A 14 -0.64 0.35 0.48
CA ASN A 14 -0.43 0.81 -0.89
C ASN A 14 0.07 2.26 -0.92
N ASP A 15 0.89 2.61 -1.93
CA ASP A 15 1.22 4.01 -2.22
C ASP A 15 0.11 4.61 -3.09
N PHE A 16 -0.81 5.34 -2.46
CA PHE A 16 -1.99 5.88 -3.18
C PHE A 16 -1.59 6.88 -4.27
N ALA A 17 -0.55 7.68 -4.04
CA ALA A 17 -0.11 8.68 -5.00
C ALA A 17 0.47 8.00 -6.26
N ALA A 18 1.33 7.00 -6.07
CA ALA A 18 1.91 6.24 -7.18
C ALA A 18 0.85 5.44 -7.96
N SER A 19 -0.06 4.77 -7.24
CA SER A 19 -1.15 4.01 -7.85
C SER A 19 -2.10 4.91 -8.63
N LEU A 20 -2.49 6.06 -8.08
CA LEU A 20 -3.39 7.00 -8.74
C LEU A 20 -2.75 7.59 -10.01
N SER A 21 -1.48 7.96 -9.97
CA SER A 21 -0.75 8.43 -11.17
C SER A 21 -0.71 7.37 -12.26
N THR A 22 -0.48 6.10 -11.90
CA THR A 22 -0.51 4.98 -12.85
C THR A 22 -1.91 4.78 -13.43
N LEU A 23 -2.94 4.85 -12.60
CA LEU A 23 -4.32 4.68 -13.03
C LEU A 23 -4.78 5.78 -13.97
N GLN A 24 -4.43 7.04 -13.71
CA GLN A 24 -4.73 8.17 -14.61
C GLN A 24 -4.06 7.99 -15.99
N ALA A 25 -2.79 7.56 -16.01
CA ALA A 25 -2.10 7.27 -17.26
C ALA A 25 -2.77 6.11 -18.03
N LEU A 26 -3.33 5.12 -17.34
CA LEU A 26 -4.10 4.06 -17.97
C LEU A 26 -5.47 4.56 -18.45
N GLU A 27 -6.12 5.44 -17.70
CA GLU A 27 -7.40 6.07 -18.05
C GLU A 27 -7.28 6.85 -19.37
N ASP A 28 -6.18 7.57 -19.58
CA ASP A 28 -5.91 8.28 -20.84
C ASP A 28 -5.82 7.34 -22.05
N ILE A 29 -5.45 6.07 -21.84
CA ILE A 29 -5.28 5.08 -22.90
C ILE A 29 -6.60 4.35 -23.20
N VAL A 30 -7.32 3.90 -22.17
CA VAL A 30 -8.51 3.03 -22.35
C VAL A 30 -9.84 3.74 -22.19
N GLY A 31 -9.85 4.94 -21.59
CA GLY A 31 -11.04 5.69 -21.19
C GLY A 31 -11.63 5.22 -19.86
N ASN A 32 -12.29 6.15 -19.16
CA ASN A 32 -12.85 5.97 -17.81
C ASN A 32 -13.74 4.72 -17.68
N ASP A 33 -14.69 4.53 -18.62
CA ASP A 33 -15.67 3.43 -18.55
C ASP A 33 -15.07 2.02 -18.75
N LYS A 34 -13.80 1.94 -19.15
CA LYS A 34 -13.11 0.67 -19.42
C LYS A 34 -12.02 0.37 -18.41
N LEU A 35 -11.77 1.23 -17.43
CA LEU A 35 -10.77 1.03 -16.40
C LEU A 35 -11.43 0.57 -15.09
N VAL A 36 -10.95 -0.54 -14.53
CA VAL A 36 -11.41 -1.05 -13.23
C VAL A 36 -10.19 -1.19 -12.32
N VAL A 37 -10.22 -0.52 -11.17
CA VAL A 37 -9.20 -0.69 -10.12
C VAL A 37 -9.36 -2.08 -9.50
N SER A 38 -8.26 -2.82 -9.38
CA SER A 38 -8.27 -4.18 -8.88
C SER A 38 -7.04 -4.50 -8.02
N THR A 39 -7.04 -5.68 -7.41
CA THR A 39 -5.86 -6.23 -6.75
C THR A 39 -4.95 -6.94 -7.76
N SER A 40 -3.65 -7.02 -7.45
CA SER A 40 -2.66 -7.69 -8.31
C SER A 40 -2.94 -9.19 -8.45
N CYS A 41 -3.49 -9.81 -7.40
CA CYS A 41 -3.94 -11.19 -7.37
C CYS A 41 -5.02 -11.39 -6.30
N SER A 42 -5.42 -12.64 -6.08
CA SER A 42 -6.28 -13.01 -4.95
C SER A 42 -5.68 -12.58 -3.62
N LEU A 43 -6.52 -12.07 -2.71
CA LEU A 43 -6.15 -11.70 -1.35
C LEU A 43 -5.98 -12.93 -0.43
N LEU A 44 -6.15 -14.15 -0.93
CA LEU A 44 -5.89 -15.39 -0.19
C LEU A 44 -4.43 -15.48 0.30
N HIS A 45 -3.51 -14.77 -0.35
CA HIS A 45 -2.08 -14.80 -0.04
C HIS A 45 -1.67 -13.78 1.03
N THR A 46 -2.60 -12.96 1.54
CA THR A 46 -2.34 -12.02 2.64
C THR A 46 -3.14 -12.43 3.87
N ALA A 47 -2.71 -11.94 5.04
CA ALA A 47 -3.50 -12.04 6.26
C ALA A 47 -4.86 -11.34 6.10
N VAL A 48 -5.85 -11.73 6.92
CA VAL A 48 -7.25 -11.38 6.74
C VAL A 48 -7.56 -9.94 7.16
N ASP A 49 -7.26 -9.58 8.41
CA ASP A 49 -7.61 -8.27 8.95
C ASP A 49 -6.60 -7.81 9.99
N LEU A 50 -6.09 -6.59 9.81
CA LEU A 50 -5.11 -5.96 10.68
C LEU A 50 -5.70 -5.56 12.05
N ILE A 51 -7.03 -5.39 12.17
CA ILE A 51 -7.67 -5.00 13.44
C ILE A 51 -7.44 -6.03 14.56
N ASN A 52 -7.15 -7.28 14.20
CA ASN A 52 -6.88 -8.36 15.15
C ASN A 52 -5.45 -8.32 15.70
N GLU A 53 -4.56 -7.52 15.12
CA GLU A 53 -3.20 -7.35 15.61
C GLU A 53 -3.18 -6.39 16.80
N THR A 54 -3.25 -6.95 18.01
CA THR A 54 -3.26 -6.16 19.26
C THR A 54 -1.86 -5.89 19.82
N LYS A 55 -0.86 -6.68 19.38
CA LYS A 55 0.50 -6.64 19.95
C LYS A 55 1.49 -5.80 19.14
N LEU A 56 1.15 -5.45 17.91
CA LEU A 56 2.02 -4.61 17.08
C LEU A 56 2.04 -3.17 17.62
N ASP A 57 3.16 -2.50 17.41
CA ASP A 57 3.31 -1.07 17.64
C ASP A 57 2.47 -0.28 16.61
N ASP A 58 1.82 0.79 17.03
CA ASP A 58 0.85 1.51 16.19
C ASP A 58 1.53 2.19 14.99
N GLU A 59 2.81 2.59 15.14
CA GLU A 59 3.63 3.08 14.02
C GLU A 59 3.77 1.98 12.94
N ILE A 60 4.13 0.76 13.34
CA ILE A 60 4.30 -0.36 12.40
C ILE A 60 2.96 -0.79 11.81
N LYS A 61 1.89 -0.84 12.62
CA LYS A 61 0.55 -1.15 12.10
C LYS A 61 0.13 -0.16 11.02
N SER A 62 0.43 1.12 11.19
CA SER A 62 0.06 2.12 10.18
C SER A 62 0.63 1.77 8.80
N TRP A 63 1.83 1.17 8.74
CA TRP A 63 2.49 0.80 7.48
C TRP A 63 1.90 -0.43 6.80
N LEU A 64 1.02 -1.16 7.48
CA LEU A 64 0.48 -2.44 7.03
C LEU A 64 -0.95 -2.28 6.51
N ALA A 65 -1.30 -3.12 5.55
CA ALA A 65 -2.65 -3.32 5.07
C ALA A 65 -2.86 -4.81 4.79
N PHE A 66 -3.84 -5.43 5.43
CA PHE A 66 -4.23 -6.82 5.21
C PHE A 66 -5.42 -6.88 4.23
N ALA A 67 -6.03 -8.05 4.01
CA ALA A 67 -7.09 -8.20 3.02
C ALA A 67 -8.24 -7.20 3.20
N ALA A 68 -8.73 -7.03 4.45
CA ALA A 68 -9.78 -6.07 4.76
C ALA A 68 -9.39 -4.63 4.39
N GLN A 69 -8.18 -4.20 4.77
CA GLN A 69 -7.68 -2.86 4.45
C GLN A 69 -7.46 -2.69 2.94
N LYS A 70 -6.92 -3.69 2.25
CA LYS A 70 -6.70 -3.65 0.79
C LYS A 70 -7.98 -3.49 -0.02
N VAL A 71 -9.10 -4.04 0.44
CA VAL A 71 -10.41 -3.78 -0.18
C VAL A 71 -10.78 -2.29 -0.04
N VAL A 72 -10.53 -1.69 1.11
CA VAL A 72 -10.74 -0.24 1.32
C VAL A 72 -9.81 0.59 0.42
N GLU A 73 -8.55 0.18 0.25
CA GLU A 73 -7.60 0.84 -0.65
C GLU A 73 -8.10 0.85 -2.11
N VAL A 74 -8.59 -0.29 -2.60
CA VAL A 74 -9.18 -0.39 -3.96
C VAL A 74 -10.35 0.59 -4.11
N ILE A 75 -11.25 0.64 -3.13
CA ILE A 75 -12.41 1.53 -3.14
C ILE A 75 -11.97 3.00 -3.11
N ALA A 76 -10.98 3.34 -2.29
CA ALA A 76 -10.46 4.70 -2.18
C ALA A 76 -9.84 5.18 -3.51
N LEU A 77 -9.04 4.33 -4.16
CA LEU A 77 -8.45 4.62 -5.48
C LEU A 77 -9.52 4.74 -6.57
N ALA A 78 -10.51 3.84 -6.58
CA ALA A 78 -11.62 3.90 -7.54
C ALA A 78 -12.45 5.18 -7.38
N LYS A 79 -12.76 5.58 -6.14
CA LYS A 79 -13.45 6.85 -5.86
C LYS A 79 -12.62 8.06 -6.28
N ALA A 80 -11.31 8.02 -6.05
CA ALA A 80 -10.42 9.11 -6.45
C ALA A 80 -10.36 9.28 -7.97
N LEU A 81 -10.34 8.19 -8.75
CA LEU A 81 -10.47 8.25 -10.21
C LEU A 81 -11.81 8.83 -10.65
N ALA A 82 -12.90 8.49 -9.96
CA ALA A 82 -14.23 9.05 -10.23
C ALA A 82 -14.39 10.53 -9.76
N GLY A 83 -13.32 11.21 -9.36
CA GLY A 83 -13.34 12.60 -8.88
C GLY A 83 -13.88 12.78 -7.45
N GLN A 84 -14.12 11.69 -6.71
CA GLN A 84 -14.62 11.68 -5.34
C GLN A 84 -13.49 11.32 -4.36
N LYS A 85 -12.34 11.98 -4.52
CA LYS A 85 -11.15 11.69 -3.72
C LYS A 85 -11.38 12.07 -2.26
N ASP A 86 -11.17 11.10 -1.36
CA ASP A 86 -11.16 11.33 0.08
C ASP A 86 -9.78 11.87 0.49
N GLU A 87 -9.67 13.19 0.62
CA GLU A 87 -8.41 13.85 0.95
C GLU A 87 -7.87 13.46 2.34
N ALA A 88 -8.73 13.08 3.28
CA ALA A 88 -8.29 12.65 4.62
C ALA A 88 -7.57 11.30 4.54
N LEU A 89 -8.13 10.33 3.81
CA LEU A 89 -7.49 9.03 3.60
C LEU A 89 -6.17 9.14 2.84
N PHE A 90 -6.11 9.96 1.79
CA PHE A 90 -4.88 10.15 1.02
C PHE A 90 -3.79 10.86 1.84
N SER A 91 -4.17 11.84 2.66
CA SER A 91 -3.22 12.53 3.56
C SER A 91 -2.67 11.58 4.63
N ALA A 92 -3.52 10.73 5.22
CA ALA A 92 -3.10 9.72 6.19
C ALA A 92 -2.16 8.67 5.57
N ASN A 93 -2.46 8.23 4.34
CA ASN A 93 -1.59 7.32 3.58
C ASN A 93 -0.22 7.97 3.30
N ALA A 94 -0.19 9.22 2.84
CA ALA A 94 1.06 9.94 2.59
C ALA A 94 1.91 10.09 3.87
N ALA A 95 1.28 10.43 5.01
CA ALA A 95 1.97 10.53 6.30
C ALA A 95 2.54 9.17 6.75
N THR A 96 1.80 8.08 6.52
CA THR A 96 2.23 6.71 6.81
C THR A 96 3.44 6.29 5.98
N LEU A 97 3.44 6.59 4.68
CA LEU A 97 4.57 6.28 3.80
C LEU A 97 5.80 7.11 4.17
N ALA A 98 5.61 8.38 4.53
CA ALA A 98 6.68 9.24 5.01
C ALA A 98 7.28 8.70 6.31
N SER A 99 6.45 8.36 7.32
CA SER A 99 6.95 7.82 8.59
C SER A 99 7.75 6.53 8.38
N ARG A 100 7.27 5.63 7.51
CA ARG A 100 8.02 4.41 7.14
C ARG A 100 9.36 4.71 6.50
N ARG A 101 9.41 5.63 5.52
CA ARG A 101 10.64 6.00 4.80
C ARG A 101 11.69 6.60 5.73
N PHE A 102 11.26 7.44 6.67
CA PHE A 102 12.17 8.12 7.61
C PHE A 102 12.40 7.37 8.92
N SER A 103 11.70 6.24 9.16
CA SER A 103 11.88 5.47 10.38
C SER A 103 13.29 4.87 10.44
N PRO A 104 14.01 5.01 11.57
CA PRO A 104 15.28 4.31 11.80
C PRO A 104 15.16 2.79 11.74
N LYS A 105 13.95 2.26 11.96
CA LYS A 105 13.64 0.83 11.82
C LYS A 105 13.76 0.34 10.36
N SER A 106 13.55 1.23 9.38
CA SER A 106 13.73 0.95 7.94
C SER A 106 15.17 1.13 7.47
N HIS A 107 15.93 2.00 8.16
CA HIS A 107 17.32 2.32 7.83
C HIS A 107 18.24 1.98 9.00
N GLN A 108 18.58 0.70 9.15
CA GLN A 108 19.71 0.34 10.02
C GLN A 108 21.03 0.78 9.34
N GLN A 109 21.83 1.55 10.06
CA GLN A 109 23.13 2.10 9.62
C GLN A 109 24.16 1.01 9.22
N GLY A 110 23.91 -0.27 9.51
CA GLY A 110 24.78 -1.38 9.09
C GLY A 110 24.59 -1.86 7.64
N CYS A 111 23.59 -1.36 6.91
CA CYS A 111 23.25 -1.88 5.58
C CYS A 111 24.00 -1.20 4.41
N SER A 112 24.88 -0.23 4.67
CA SER A 112 25.64 0.48 3.62
C SER A 112 27.01 -0.13 3.31
N GLU A 113 27.47 -1.14 4.05
CA GLU A 113 28.76 -1.79 3.80
C GLU A 113 28.62 -3.30 3.91
N GLY A 114 29.03 -4.03 2.87
CA GLY A 114 28.84 -5.47 2.68
C GLY A 114 29.55 -6.38 3.71
N ARG A 115 29.21 -6.26 4.99
CA ARG A 115 29.63 -7.10 6.11
C ARG A 115 28.47 -7.39 7.06
N CYS A 116 27.34 -7.84 6.51
CA CYS A 116 26.29 -8.47 7.30
C CYS A 116 26.21 -9.96 6.94
N CYS A 117 27.35 -10.65 7.00
CA CYS A 117 27.34 -12.09 7.18
C CYS A 117 27.18 -12.34 8.68
N PHE A 118 25.97 -12.77 9.07
CA PHE A 118 25.68 -13.66 10.19
C PHE A 118 26.81 -13.81 11.22
N GLU A 119 26.83 -12.95 12.24
CA GLU A 119 27.37 -13.36 13.54
C GLU A 119 26.17 -13.65 14.46
N GLY A 120 25.96 -14.93 14.73
CA GLY A 120 25.02 -15.40 15.76
C GLY A 120 23.88 -16.26 15.23
N ILE A 121 24.19 -17.48 14.78
CA ILE A 121 23.62 -18.79 15.18
C ILE A 121 24.49 -19.89 14.57
#